data_AF-A0A1M5TX22-F1
#
_entry.id   AF-A0A1M5TX22-F1
#
_cell.length_a   1.000
_cell.length_b   1.000
_cell.length_c   1.000
_cell.angle_alpha   90.00
_cell.angle_beta   90.00
_cell.angle_gamma   90.00
#
_symmetry.space_group_name_H-M   'P 1'
#
loop_
_entity.id
_entity.type
_entity.pdbx_description
1 polymer ?
#
loop_
_entity_poly.entity_id
_entity_poly.type
_entity_poly.pdbx_seq_one_letter_code
_entity_poly.pdbx_strand_id
1 'polypeptide(L)' 'QYLKGRSSRLLQDEFPELKKKYWGQHLWARGYFCATVGTVTEEIIRNYIANQFNEGKDEIFRIEE' A
#
# COMPACT_ATOMS: atom_id res chain seq x y z
N GLN A 1 -5.11 10.27 -1.16
CA GLN A 1 -6.17 9.57 -0.40
C GLN A 1 -7.23 8.96 -1.32
N TYR A 2 -7.85 9.73 -2.23
CA TYR A 2 -8.95 9.22 -3.08
C TYR A 2 -8.62 7.97 -3.90
N LEU A 3 -7.49 7.96 -4.62
CA LEU A 3 -7.09 6.82 -5.46
C LEU A 3 -6.97 5.52 -4.66
N LYS A 4 -6.22 5.55 -3.55
CA LYS A 4 -5.99 4.40 -2.68
C LYS A 4 -7.28 3.94 -1.98
N GLY A 5 -8.08 4.87 -1.47
CA GLY A 5 -9.34 4.54 -0.79
C GLY A 5 -10.39 3.94 -1.75
N ARG A 6 -10.61 4.57 -2.91
CA ARG A 6 -11.61 4.11 -3.88
C ARG A 6 -11.23 2.76 -4.49
N SER A 7 -9.97 2.59 -4.88
CA SER A 7 -9.49 1.29 -5.39
C SER A 7 -9.57 0.20 -4.34
N SER A 8 -9.22 0.48 -3.08
CA SER A 8 -9.34 -0.47 -1.97
C SER A 8 -10.78 -0.97 -1.80
N ARG A 9 -11.75 -0.06 -1.84
CA ARG A 9 -13.17 -0.43 -1.76
C ARG A 9 -13.62 -1.27 -2.96
N LEU A 10 -13.32 -0.81 -4.18
CA LEU A 10 -13.74 -1.51 -5.40
C LEU A 10 -13.18 -2.94 -5.45
N LEU A 11 -11.89 -3.11 -5.14
CA LEU A 11 -11.26 -4.42 -5.10
C LEU A 11 -11.88 -5.33 -4.03
N GLN A 12 -12.16 -4.81 -2.84
CA GLN A 12 -12.79 -5.61 -1.78
C GLN A 12 -14.26 -5.95 -2.06
N ASP A 13 -14.97 -5.13 -2.84
CA ASP A 13 -16.33 -5.43 -3.28
C ASP A 13 -16.36 -6.46 -4.40
N GLU A 14 -15.37 -6.45 -5.30
CA GLU A 14 -15.20 -7.43 -6.38
C GLU A 14 -14.64 -8.79 -5.90
N PHE A 15 -13.74 -8.75 -4.90
CA PHE A 15 -13.05 -9.92 -4.35
C PHE A 15 -13.31 -10.05 -2.84
N PRO A 16 -14.43 -10.66 -2.42
CA PRO A 16 -14.82 -10.74 -1.01
C PRO A 16 -13.80 -11.44 -0.10
N GLU A 17 -12.93 -12.30 -0.64
CA GLU A 17 -11.81 -12.91 0.06
C GLU A 17 -10.80 -11.89 0.58
N LEU A 18 -10.64 -10.75 -0.10
CA LEU A 18 -9.74 -9.68 0.33
C LEU A 18 -10.23 -9.01 1.62
N LYS A 19 -11.55 -8.97 1.86
CA LYS A 19 -12.11 -8.46 3.13
C LYS A 19 -11.68 -9.31 4.32
N LYS A 20 -11.55 -10.63 4.12
CA LYS A 20 -11.08 -11.57 5.14
C LYS A 20 -9.56 -11.56 5.32
N LYS A 21 -8.79 -11.22 4.28
CA LYS A 21 -7.33 -11.12 4.37
C LYS A 21 -6.85 -9.79 4.95
N TYR A 22 -7.56 -8.71 4.64
CA TYR A 22 -7.21 -7.34 5.01
C TYR A 22 -8.24 -6.75 5.99
N TRP A 23 -8.50 -7.44 7.10
CA TRP A 23 -9.39 -6.94 8.15
C TRP A 23 -9.01 -5.50 8.54
N GLY A 24 -9.97 -4.58 8.48
CA GLY A 24 -9.73 -3.15 8.69
C GLY A 24 -9.48 -2.31 7.42
N GLN A 25 -9.63 -2.89 6.22
CA GLN A 25 -9.53 -2.18 4.92
C GLN A 25 -8.14 -1.60 4.59
N HIS A 26 -7.08 -2.15 5.20
CA HIS A 26 -5.69 -1.74 4.99
C HIS A 26 -5.05 -2.44 3.78
N LEU A 27 -5.61 -2.23 2.58
CA LEU A 27 -5.09 -2.84 1.35
C LEU A 27 -3.78 -2.18 0.88
N TRP A 28 -3.64 -0.88 1.08
CA TRP A 28 -2.48 -0.11 0.65
C TRP A 28 -1.65 0.36 1.85
N ALA A 29 -0.33 0.41 1.69
CA ALA A 29 0.57 1.06 2.64
C ALA A 29 0.12 2.50 2.93
N ARG A 30 0.49 3.10 4.06
CA ARG A 30 0.11 4.49 4.39
C ARG A 30 0.76 5.50 3.45
N GLY A 31 2.05 5.33 3.17
CA GLY A 31 2.85 6.17 2.29
C GLY A 31 2.50 6.05 0.80
N TYR A 32 3.01 6.99 0.01
CA TYR A 32 3.04 6.89 -1.45
C TYR A 32 4.30 7.58 -1.98
N PHE A 33 4.77 7.14 -3.15
CA PHE A 33 5.83 7.81 -3.90
C PHE A 33 5.25 8.46 -5.15
N CYS A 34 5.71 9.67 -5.44
CA CYS A 34 5.31 10.42 -6.64
C CYS A 34 6.52 11.21 -7.13
N ALA A 35 6.80 11.12 -8.44
CA ALA A 35 7.88 11.85 -9.09
C ALA A 35 7.44 12.25 -10.51
N THR A 36 8.07 13.29 -11.06
CA THR A 36 7.83 13.73 -12.43
C THR A 36 8.38 12.72 -13.44
N VAL A 37 7.71 12.61 -14.57
CA VAL A 37 8.16 11.77 -15.69
C VAL A 37 9.52 12.28 -16.18
N GLY A 38 10.49 11.38 -16.33
CA GLY A 38 11.85 11.68 -16.80
C GLY A 38 12.92 11.74 -15.69
N THR A 39 12.53 11.89 -14.42
CA THR A 39 13.48 11.93 -13.28
C THR A 39 13.52 10.60 -12.51
N VAL A 40 12.57 9.69 -12.78
CA VAL A 40 12.44 8.45 -12.02
C VAL A 40 13.26 7.33 -12.64
N THR A 41 14.12 6.71 -11.83
CA THR A 41 14.84 5.47 -12.16
C THR A 41 14.24 4.30 -11.39
N GLU A 42 14.48 3.08 -11.86
CA GLU A 42 14.08 1.85 -11.16
C GLU A 42 14.68 1.81 -9.74
N GLU A 43 15.94 2.22 -9.60
CA GLU A 43 16.65 2.25 -8.32
C GLU A 43 15.94 3.13 -7.28
N ILE A 44 15.44 4.30 -7.69
CA ILE A 44 14.71 5.21 -6.79
C ILE A 44 13.42 4.54 -6.28
N ILE A 45 12.68 3.86 -7.18
CA ILE A 45 11.45 3.14 -6.81
C ILE A 45 11.77 1.97 -5.88
N ARG A 46 12.84 1.21 -6.17
CA ARG A 46 13.28 0.09 -5.35
C ARG A 46 13.70 0.55 -3.95
N ASN A 47 14.45 1.64 -3.86
CA ASN A 47 14.86 2.24 -2.60
C ASN A 47 13.66 2.75 -1.80
N TYR A 48 12.67 3.36 -2.46
CA TYR A 48 11.42 3.75 -1.79
C TYR A 48 10.72 2.53 -1.17
N ILE A 49 10.53 1.45 -1.94
CA ILE A 49 9.88 0.22 -1.47
C ILE A 49 10.67 -0.41 -0.31
N ALA A 50 12.00 -0.53 -0.44
CA ALA A 50 12.85 -1.14 0.59
C ALA A 50 12.80 -0.39 1.93
N ASN A 51 12.59 0.93 1.88
CA ASN A 51 12.54 1.77 3.08
C ASN A 51 11.12 2.04 3.59
N GLN A 52 10.07 1.54 2.92
CA GLN A 52 8.67 1.83 3.30
C GLN A 52 8.29 1.41 4.73
N PHE A 53 9.02 0.48 5.33
CA PHE A 53 8.71 -0.10 6.66
C PHE A 53 9.71 0.31 7.75
N ASN A 54 10.69 1.18 7.42
CA ASN A 54 11.76 1.56 8.34
C ASN A 54 11.38 2.72 9.28
N GLU A 55 10.35 3.50 8.95
CA GLU A 55 9.90 4.62 9.77
C GLU A 55 8.61 4.27 10.53
N GLY A 56 8.78 3.90 11.80
CA GLY A 56 7.68 3.69 12.75
C GLY A 56 6.97 2.35 12.57
N LYS A 57 7.25 1.41 13.48
CA LYS A 57 6.45 0.19 13.63
C LYS A 57 5.03 0.58 14.04
N ASP A 58 4.14 0.80 13.08
CA ASP A 58 2.72 0.58 13.33
C ASP A 58 2.58 -0.94 13.56
N GLU A 59 2.75 -1.38 14.81
CA GLU A 59 2.69 -2.80 15.25
C GLU A 59 1.33 -3.47 14.98
N ILE A 60 0.39 -2.75 14.35
CA ILE A 60 -1.03 -3.11 14.26
C ILE A 60 -1.31 -4.03 13.06
N PHE A 61 -0.43 -4.09 12.05
CA PHE A 61 -0.75 -4.82 10.82
C PHE A 61 0.21 -5.99 10.54
N ARG A 62 -0.20 -7.18 10.96
CA ARG A 62 0.36 -8.46 10.49
C ARG A 62 -0.67 -9.11 9.58
N ILE A 63 -0.30 -9.38 8.33
CA ILE A 63 -1.11 -10.22 7.44
C ILE A 63 -0.83 -11.65 7.88
N GLU A 64 -1.83 -12.34 8.44
CA GLU A 64 -1.74 -13.77 8.69
C GLU A 64 -1.79 -14.50 7.34
N GLU A 65 -0.88 -15.45 7.17
CA GLU A 65 -0.71 -16.24 5.93
C GLU A 65 -1.71 -17.40 5.86
#